data_AF-A0A0N4XLD2-F1
#
_entry.id   AF-A0A0N4XLD2-F1
#
_cell.length_a   1.000
_cell.length_b   1.000
_cell.length_c   1.000
_cell.angle_alpha   90.00
_cell.angle_beta   90.00
_cell.angle_gamma   90.00
#
_symmetry.space_group_name_H-M   'P 1'
#
loop_
_entity.id
_entity.type
_entity.pdbx_description
1 polymer ?
#
loop_
_entity_poly.entity_id
_entity_poly.type
_entity_poly.pdbx_seq_one_letter_code
_entity_poly.pdbx_strand_id
1 'polypeptide(L)'
;MSKTVEGLKNAYDVRLPTSPADLIFDLFKVPNKDYASITKLIKVLKSFGLREKDPRLKEMMTRIRTIEDLRQSDHNSGFHLRRHAFKECITPAILLISQVLRSQMIIPSWEEFCGRIKEIFEEVWMRVAEFERLFSKFNLVLLQCRCDSSGSVSTYIPQLTRQDPNLWGLSICTIDGQRVSFGDYKSNFCIQSVSKVTPLTIVAAFVSLFRSVITTSPLQIIELENNVKW
;
A
#
# COMPACT_ATOMS: atom_id res chain seq x y z
N MET A 1 54.75 -15.51 20.72
CA MET A 1 53.85 -14.36 20.50
C MET A 1 53.18 -14.46 19.13
N SER A 2 52.23 -15.38 18.91
CA SER A 2 51.74 -15.65 17.53
C SER A 2 50.32 -16.24 17.45
N LYS A 3 49.35 -15.73 18.22
CA LYS A 3 47.92 -15.98 17.97
C LYS A 3 47.05 -14.74 18.24
N THR A 4 47.47 -13.87 19.16
CA THR A 4 46.77 -12.62 19.47
C THR A 4 46.96 -11.52 18.41
N VAL A 5 48.07 -11.55 17.66
CA VAL A 5 48.36 -10.55 16.59
C VAL A 5 47.58 -10.85 15.30
N GLU A 6 47.24 -12.11 15.06
CA GLU A 6 46.46 -12.51 13.87
C GLU A 6 44.99 -12.10 13.98
N GLY A 7 44.46 -12.01 15.21
CA GLY A 7 43.15 -11.43 15.50
C GLY A 7 43.06 -9.91 15.26
N LEU A 8 44.20 -9.20 15.21
CA LEU A 8 44.25 -7.76 14.95
C LEU A 8 44.38 -7.41 13.46
N LYS A 9 44.79 -8.36 12.61
CA LYS A 9 44.87 -8.13 11.15
C LYS A 9 43.51 -8.09 10.46
N ASN A 10 42.48 -8.67 11.07
CA ASN A 10 41.11 -8.70 10.54
C ASN A 10 40.15 -7.73 11.24
N ALA A 11 40.61 -6.92 12.20
CA ALA A 11 39.80 -5.86 12.80
C ALA A 11 39.54 -4.70 11.79
N TYR A 12 40.37 -4.63 10.76
CA TYR A 12 40.28 -3.69 9.64
C TYR A 12 39.74 -4.31 8.36
N ASP A 13 38.98 -5.41 8.44
CA ASP A 13 38.04 -5.70 7.36
C ASP A 13 36.87 -4.72 7.53
N VAL A 14 37.19 -3.48 7.13
CA VAL A 14 36.32 -2.33 7.07
C VAL A 14 35.05 -2.80 6.39
N ARG A 15 34.02 -3.07 7.18
CA ARG A 15 32.65 -2.99 6.69
C ARG A 15 32.48 -1.53 6.30
N LEU A 16 32.86 -1.21 5.06
CA LEU A 16 32.36 -0.05 4.31
C LEU A 16 30.89 0.08 4.70
N PRO A 17 30.38 1.30 4.99
CA PRO A 17 29.00 1.47 5.41
C PRO A 17 28.14 0.69 4.43
N THR A 18 27.64 -0.46 4.90
CA THR A 18 27.06 -1.45 4.02
C THR A 18 25.84 -0.76 3.48
N SER A 19 25.87 -0.40 2.20
CA SER A 19 24.77 0.37 1.61
C SER A 19 23.47 -0.32 1.99
N PRO A 20 22.37 0.40 2.29
CA PRO A 20 21.11 -0.26 2.62
C PRO A 20 20.73 -1.33 1.57
N ALA A 21 21.17 -1.15 0.32
CA ALA A 21 20.99 -2.10 -0.78
C ALA A 21 21.79 -3.40 -0.59
N ASP A 22 23.00 -3.33 -0.04
CA ASP A 22 23.82 -4.50 0.29
C ASP A 22 23.22 -5.30 1.45
N LEU A 23 22.71 -4.63 2.48
CA LEU A 23 22.01 -5.29 3.59
C LEU A 23 20.74 -6.01 3.11
N ILE A 24 19.96 -5.36 2.25
CA ILE A 24 18.77 -5.97 1.65
C ILE A 24 19.18 -7.16 0.78
N PHE A 25 20.26 -7.06 -0.01
CA PHE A 25 20.76 -8.20 -0.77
C PHE A 25 21.12 -9.38 0.11
N ASP A 26 21.86 -9.13 1.20
CA ASP A 26 22.31 -10.19 2.11
C ASP A 26 21.11 -10.86 2.83
N LEU A 27 20.03 -10.12 3.12
CA LEU A 27 18.79 -10.66 3.69
C LEU A 27 18.05 -11.63 2.74
N PHE A 28 18.12 -11.37 1.44
CA PHE A 28 17.45 -12.18 0.40
C PHE A 28 18.40 -13.13 -0.34
N LYS A 29 19.66 -13.22 0.10
CA LYS A 29 20.68 -14.11 -0.44
C LYS A 29 20.32 -15.57 -0.18
N VAL A 30 20.48 -16.41 -1.19
CA VAL A 30 20.29 -17.86 -1.04
C VAL A 30 21.53 -18.44 -0.33
N PRO A 31 21.38 -19.34 0.66
CA PRO A 31 22.52 -19.96 1.34
C PRO A 31 23.49 -20.61 0.35
N ASN A 32 24.79 -20.43 0.57
CA ASN A 32 25.88 -20.99 -0.25
C ASN A 32 25.88 -20.55 -1.73
N LYS A 33 25.15 -19.48 -2.09
CA LYS A 33 25.03 -18.96 -3.45
C LYS A 33 25.26 -17.44 -3.47
N ASP A 34 25.80 -16.91 -4.56
CA ASP A 34 26.04 -15.46 -4.71
C ASP A 34 24.91 -14.74 -5.46
N TYR A 35 23.68 -15.16 -5.20
CA TYR A 35 22.49 -14.60 -5.83
C TYR A 35 21.34 -14.49 -4.83
N ALA A 36 20.52 -13.48 -5.00
CA ALA A 36 19.36 -13.18 -4.16
C ALA A 36 18.05 -13.40 -4.93
N SER A 37 17.01 -13.81 -4.21
CA SER A 37 15.68 -14.04 -4.78
C SER A 37 14.84 -12.77 -4.75
N ILE A 38 14.60 -12.16 -5.91
CA ILE A 38 13.68 -11.03 -6.03
C ILE A 38 12.23 -11.48 -5.82
N THR A 39 11.87 -12.68 -6.26
CA THR A 39 10.53 -13.21 -6.02
C THR A 39 10.21 -13.26 -4.53
N LYS A 40 11.19 -13.62 -3.68
CA LYS A 40 11.03 -13.59 -2.21
C LYS A 40 10.85 -12.16 -1.70
N LEU A 41 11.61 -11.20 -2.20
CA LEU A 41 11.45 -9.78 -1.85
C LEU A 41 10.03 -9.28 -2.20
N ILE A 42 9.56 -9.53 -3.43
CA ILE A 42 8.21 -9.13 -3.87
C ILE A 42 7.12 -9.78 -2.99
N LYS A 43 7.29 -11.06 -2.62
CA LYS A 43 6.37 -11.74 -1.71
C LYS A 43 6.31 -11.05 -0.34
N VAL A 44 7.46 -10.65 0.22
CA VAL A 44 7.50 -9.89 1.48
C VAL A 44 6.82 -8.53 1.30
N LEU A 45 7.10 -7.78 0.24
CA LEU A 45 6.41 -6.50 0.02
C LEU A 45 4.88 -6.66 -0.05
N LYS A 46 4.39 -7.75 -0.66
CA LYS A 46 2.96 -8.10 -0.71
C LYS A 46 2.39 -8.47 0.65
N SER A 47 3.11 -9.20 1.51
CA SER A 47 2.62 -9.56 2.84
C SER A 47 2.43 -8.33 3.74
N PHE A 48 3.19 -7.25 3.49
CA PHE A 48 2.97 -5.95 4.13
C PHE A 48 1.89 -5.09 3.47
N GLY A 49 1.19 -5.60 2.45
CA GLY A 49 0.04 -4.94 1.82
C GLY A 49 0.38 -4.02 0.66
N LEU A 50 1.63 -3.98 0.19
CA LEU A 50 2.00 -3.19 -1.00
C LEU A 50 1.60 -3.94 -2.27
N ARG A 51 1.03 -3.20 -3.23
CA ARG A 51 0.62 -3.75 -4.53
C ARG A 51 1.74 -3.61 -5.55
N GLU A 52 1.79 -4.51 -6.52
CA GLU A 52 2.78 -4.43 -7.62
C GLU A 52 2.62 -3.18 -8.47
N LYS A 53 1.39 -2.64 -8.56
CA LYS A 53 1.07 -1.42 -9.28
C LYS A 53 1.26 -0.15 -8.43
N ASP A 54 1.95 -0.23 -7.29
CA ASP A 54 2.29 0.95 -6.49
C ASP A 54 3.21 1.88 -7.30
N PRO A 55 2.85 3.16 -7.50
CA PRO A 55 3.66 4.11 -8.26
C PRO A 55 5.10 4.24 -7.75
N ARG A 56 5.33 4.10 -6.43
CA ARG A 56 6.66 4.19 -5.81
C ARG A 56 7.54 2.98 -6.14
N LEU A 57 6.91 1.83 -6.44
CA LEU A 57 7.58 0.62 -6.88
C LEU A 57 7.69 0.51 -8.41
N LYS A 58 7.07 1.43 -9.17
CA LYS A 58 6.95 1.36 -10.62
C LYS A 58 8.32 1.21 -11.29
N GLU A 59 9.31 2.02 -10.91
CA GLU A 59 10.63 1.98 -11.52
C GLU A 59 11.36 0.66 -11.23
N MET A 60 11.32 0.18 -9.98
CA MET A 60 11.85 -1.14 -9.60
C MET A 60 11.20 -2.26 -10.43
N MET A 61 9.86 -2.24 -10.54
CA MET A 61 9.12 -3.27 -11.28
C MET A 61 9.41 -3.22 -12.79
N THR A 62 9.61 -2.04 -13.36
CA THR A 62 10.05 -1.90 -14.75
C THR A 62 11.44 -2.52 -14.95
N ARG A 63 12.41 -2.21 -14.08
CA ARG A 63 13.76 -2.79 -14.14
C ARG A 63 13.74 -4.32 -14.04
N ILE A 64 12.89 -4.87 -13.15
CA ILE A 64 12.71 -6.32 -13.00
C ILE A 64 12.17 -6.94 -14.29
N ARG A 65 11.11 -6.36 -14.88
CA ARG A 65 10.53 -6.84 -16.14
C ARG A 65 11.52 -6.79 -17.30
N THR A 66 12.27 -5.70 -17.43
CA THR A 66 13.30 -5.59 -18.47
C THR A 66 14.35 -6.70 -18.37
N ILE A 67 14.76 -7.08 -17.15
CA ILE A 67 15.72 -8.18 -16.95
C ILE A 67 15.06 -9.55 -17.17
N GLU A 68 13.77 -9.68 -16.87
CA GLU A 68 12.98 -10.89 -17.11
C GLU A 68 12.78 -11.14 -18.62
N ASP A 69 12.42 -10.12 -19.39
CA ASP A 69 12.22 -10.19 -20.84
C ASP A 69 13.51 -10.57 -21.60
N LEU A 70 14.67 -10.19 -21.06
CA LEU A 70 15.99 -10.58 -21.60
C LEU A 70 16.34 -12.05 -21.31
N ARG A 71 15.68 -12.70 -20.35
CA ARG A 71 15.88 -14.12 -19.98
C ARG A 71 14.83 -15.00 -20.65
N GLN A 72 14.99 -15.24 -21.95
CA GLN A 72 13.98 -15.91 -22.80
C GLN A 72 13.70 -17.41 -22.54
N SER A 73 14.13 -18.08 -21.45
CA SER A 73 14.16 -19.57 -21.51
C SER A 73 14.07 -20.42 -20.24
N ASP A 74 13.72 -19.91 -19.05
CA ASP A 74 13.51 -20.81 -17.89
C ASP A 74 12.46 -20.30 -16.90
N HIS A 75 11.18 -20.51 -17.21
CA HIS A 75 10.06 -20.12 -16.34
C HIS A 75 9.97 -20.93 -15.03
N ASN A 76 10.81 -21.95 -14.82
CA ASN A 76 10.69 -22.88 -13.69
C ASN A 76 11.73 -22.65 -12.57
N SER A 77 12.73 -21.79 -12.80
CA SER A 77 13.68 -21.37 -11.77
C SER A 77 13.28 -19.98 -11.28
N GLY A 78 13.04 -19.81 -9.97
CA GLY A 78 12.72 -18.50 -9.39
C GLY A 78 13.64 -17.37 -9.87
N PHE A 79 13.13 -16.13 -9.87
CA PHE A 79 13.88 -15.00 -10.42
C PHE A 79 15.04 -14.60 -9.48
N HIS A 80 16.23 -15.11 -9.78
CA HIS A 80 17.47 -14.89 -9.03
C HIS A 80 18.38 -13.89 -9.74
N LEU A 81 18.85 -12.87 -9.01
CA LEU A 81 19.79 -11.86 -9.52
C LEU A 81 21.10 -11.88 -8.73
N ARG A 82 22.20 -11.59 -9.44
CA ARG A 82 23.52 -11.32 -8.84
C ARG A 82 23.49 -9.99 -8.08
N ARG A 83 24.44 -9.78 -7.17
CA ARG A 83 24.54 -8.60 -6.29
C ARG A 83 24.31 -7.27 -7.02
N HIS A 84 25.08 -6.99 -8.08
CA HIS A 84 24.97 -5.72 -8.80
C HIS A 84 23.58 -5.51 -9.42
N ALA A 85 23.07 -6.51 -10.15
CA ALA A 85 21.76 -6.43 -10.81
C ALA A 85 20.60 -6.31 -9.79
N PHE A 86 20.71 -6.99 -8.64
CA PHE A 86 19.72 -6.88 -7.57
C PHE A 86 19.69 -5.46 -6.98
N LYS A 87 20.86 -4.89 -6.68
CA LYS A 87 20.99 -3.52 -6.15
C LYS A 87 20.39 -2.51 -7.13
N GLU A 88 20.77 -2.59 -8.41
CA GLU A 88 20.21 -1.75 -9.46
C GLU A 88 18.68 -1.83 -9.52
N CYS A 89 18.08 -3.01 -9.31
CA CYS A 89 16.62 -3.11 -9.30
C CYS A 89 15.98 -2.37 -8.12
N ILE A 90 16.54 -2.53 -6.90
CA ILE A 90 15.92 -2.03 -5.67
C ILE A 90 16.22 -0.56 -5.37
N THR A 91 17.29 0.00 -5.92
CA THR A 91 17.75 1.38 -5.63
C THR A 91 16.62 2.42 -5.71
N PRO A 92 15.76 2.44 -6.73
CA PRO A 92 14.67 3.43 -6.82
C PRO A 92 13.66 3.37 -5.67
N ALA A 93 13.47 2.19 -5.07
CA ALA A 93 12.48 1.93 -4.02
C ALA A 93 13.11 1.61 -2.67
N ILE A 94 14.42 1.84 -2.51
CA ILE A 94 15.22 1.36 -1.37
C ILE A 94 14.72 1.85 -0.02
N LEU A 95 14.23 3.09 0.06
CA LEU A 95 13.72 3.68 1.29
C LEU A 95 12.42 2.99 1.73
N LEU A 96 11.49 2.77 0.80
CA LEU A 96 10.23 2.08 1.05
C LEU A 96 10.49 0.62 1.46
N ILE A 97 11.38 -0.06 0.73
CA ILE A 97 11.76 -1.44 1.07
C ILE A 97 12.39 -1.50 2.48
N SER A 98 13.27 -0.55 2.80
CA SER A 98 13.90 -0.48 4.12
C SER A 98 12.87 -0.25 5.23
N GLN A 99 11.89 0.63 5.02
CA GLN A 99 10.78 0.88 5.95
C GLN A 99 9.95 -0.39 6.19
N VAL A 100 9.60 -1.10 5.11
CA VAL A 100 8.86 -2.37 5.19
C VAL A 100 9.64 -3.43 5.96
N LEU A 101 10.91 -3.65 5.63
CA LEU A 101 11.73 -4.69 6.26
C LEU A 101 12.01 -4.40 7.74
N ARG A 102 11.98 -3.14 8.15
CA ARG A 102 12.08 -2.73 9.56
C ARG A 102 10.74 -2.78 10.30
N SER A 103 9.67 -3.25 9.64
CA SER A 103 8.30 -3.25 10.19
C SER A 103 7.83 -1.85 10.63
N GLN A 104 8.32 -0.79 9.96
CA GLN A 104 7.98 0.62 10.23
C GLN A 104 6.78 1.10 9.39
N MET A 105 5.88 0.19 9.06
CA MET A 105 4.61 0.52 8.42
C MET A 105 3.61 0.87 9.53
N ILE A 106 2.66 1.76 9.24
CA ILE A 106 1.62 2.18 10.19
C ILE A 106 0.81 1.01 10.74
N ILE A 107 0.61 -0.04 9.94
CA ILE A 107 0.10 -1.34 10.38
C ILE A 107 1.20 -2.39 10.13
N PRO A 108 1.99 -2.75 11.17
CA PRO A 108 3.07 -3.71 11.03
C PRO A 108 2.58 -5.13 10.70
N SER A 109 1.57 -5.62 11.43
CA SER A 109 0.97 -6.96 11.25
C SER A 109 -0.16 -6.92 10.22
N TRP A 110 0.17 -6.63 8.96
CA TRP A 110 -0.82 -6.40 7.91
C TRP A 110 -1.73 -7.62 7.65
N GLU A 111 -1.18 -8.85 7.65
CA GLU A 111 -1.97 -10.06 7.40
C GLU A 111 -2.99 -10.33 8.51
N GLU A 112 -2.59 -10.17 9.77
CA GLU A 112 -3.48 -10.31 10.93
C GLU A 112 -4.60 -9.26 10.89
N PHE A 113 -4.25 -8.00 10.61
CA PHE A 113 -5.23 -6.93 10.42
C PHE A 113 -6.23 -7.27 9.33
N CYS A 114 -5.77 -7.76 8.18
CA CYS A 114 -6.66 -8.17 7.08
C CYS A 114 -7.58 -9.32 7.50
N GLY A 115 -7.09 -10.29 8.28
CA GLY A 115 -7.89 -11.37 8.84
C GLY A 115 -9.04 -10.85 9.70
N ARG A 116 -8.73 -9.94 10.63
CA ARG A 116 -9.74 -9.31 11.50
C ARG A 116 -10.77 -8.49 10.73
N ILE A 117 -10.33 -7.72 9.74
CA ILE A 117 -11.26 -6.97 8.88
C ILE A 117 -12.14 -7.91 8.06
N LYS A 118 -11.58 -9.03 7.57
CA LYS A 118 -12.35 -10.03 6.85
C LYS A 118 -13.43 -10.65 7.73
N GLU A 119 -13.11 -11.02 8.97
CA GLU A 119 -14.10 -11.52 9.94
C GLU A 119 -15.25 -10.52 10.11
N ILE A 120 -14.94 -9.24 10.35
CA ILE A 120 -15.96 -8.18 10.46
C ILE A 120 -16.78 -8.03 9.18
N PHE A 121 -16.13 -8.06 8.02
CA PHE A 121 -16.78 -7.94 6.72
C PHE A 121 -17.81 -9.05 6.50
N GLU A 122 -17.43 -10.31 6.80
CA GLU A 122 -18.31 -11.47 6.68
C GLU A 122 -19.41 -11.48 7.75
N GLU A 123 -19.12 -11.09 8.99
CA GLU A 123 -20.12 -10.99 10.07
C GLU A 123 -21.23 -9.99 9.71
N VAL A 124 -20.87 -8.82 9.17
CA VAL A 124 -21.85 -7.82 8.73
C VAL A 124 -22.63 -8.32 7.53
N TRP A 125 -21.96 -8.93 6.55
CA TRP A 125 -22.62 -9.49 5.37
C TRP A 125 -23.64 -10.57 5.73
N MET A 126 -23.27 -11.52 6.59
CA MET A 126 -24.16 -12.61 7.01
C MET A 126 -25.40 -12.09 7.73
N ARG A 127 -25.26 -11.06 8.57
CA ARG A 127 -26.41 -10.42 9.24
C ARG A 127 -27.36 -9.76 8.25
N VAL A 128 -26.85 -9.22 7.14
CA VAL A 128 -27.67 -8.63 6.08
C VAL A 128 -28.37 -9.73 5.25
N ALA A 129 -27.64 -10.78 4.85
CA ALA A 129 -28.15 -11.86 4.02
C ALA A 129 -29.19 -12.76 4.73
N GLU A 130 -28.99 -13.06 6.02
CA GLU A 130 -29.92 -13.88 6.81
C GLU A 130 -31.26 -13.18 7.02
N PHE A 131 -31.24 -11.84 7.11
CA PHE A 131 -32.41 -11.01 7.26
C PHE A 131 -33.30 -10.99 6.00
N GLU A 132 -32.73 -10.86 4.79
CA GLU A 132 -33.50 -10.94 3.53
C GLU A 132 -34.22 -12.29 3.39
N ARG A 133 -33.54 -13.38 3.79
CA ARG A 133 -34.09 -14.73 3.74
C ARG A 133 -35.23 -14.93 4.76
N LEU A 134 -35.15 -14.30 5.94
CA LEU A 134 -36.23 -14.32 6.93
C LEU A 134 -37.43 -13.46 6.49
N PHE A 135 -37.18 -12.27 5.94
CA PHE A 135 -38.23 -11.36 5.44
C PHE A 135 -39.05 -11.95 4.29
N SER A 136 -38.40 -12.69 3.39
CA SER A 136 -39.11 -13.36 2.28
C SER A 136 -39.99 -14.52 2.76
N LYS A 137 -39.69 -15.10 3.93
CA LYS A 137 -40.32 -16.36 4.40
C LYS A 137 -41.43 -16.15 5.44
N PHE A 138 -41.38 -15.06 6.21
CA PHE A 138 -42.37 -14.76 7.24
C PHE A 138 -42.84 -13.31 7.05
N ASN A 139 -44.06 -13.15 6.54
CA ASN A 139 -44.77 -11.88 6.43
C ASN A 139 -45.15 -11.36 7.84
N LEU A 140 -44.15 -11.14 8.70
CA LEU A 140 -44.30 -10.86 10.13
C LEU A 140 -43.67 -9.51 10.48
N VAL A 141 -44.55 -8.60 10.89
CA VAL A 141 -44.24 -7.55 11.86
C VAL A 141 -43.85 -8.26 13.17
N LEU A 142 -42.67 -7.98 13.75
CA LEU A 142 -42.43 -7.76 15.19
C LEU A 142 -40.92 -7.71 15.56
N LEU A 143 -40.56 -6.60 16.23
CA LEU A 143 -39.66 -6.43 17.38
C LEU A 143 -38.14 -6.76 17.31
N GLN A 144 -37.35 -5.69 17.23
CA GLN A 144 -36.48 -5.20 18.32
C GLN A 144 -35.23 -6.01 18.71
N CYS A 145 -34.32 -6.17 17.76
CA CYS A 145 -32.89 -5.90 17.98
C CYS A 145 -32.42 -4.97 16.86
N ARG A 146 -31.88 -3.79 17.21
CA ARG A 146 -31.35 -2.80 16.24
C ARG A 146 -30.22 -3.43 15.43
N CYS A 147 -30.56 -3.88 14.23
CA CYS A 147 -29.67 -4.12 13.11
C CYS A 147 -30.30 -3.31 11.98
N ASP A 148 -29.74 -2.14 11.67
CA ASP A 148 -30.34 -1.19 10.73
C ASP A 148 -30.20 -1.70 9.28
N SER A 149 -31.10 -2.59 8.87
CA SER A 149 -31.35 -2.96 7.48
C SER A 149 -32.54 -2.19 6.89
N SER A 150 -32.92 -1.05 7.48
CA SER A 150 -34.04 -0.20 7.03
C SER A 150 -33.75 0.63 5.77
N GLY A 151 -32.79 0.21 4.94
CA GLY A 151 -32.36 0.95 3.76
C GLY A 151 -33.15 0.53 2.52
N SER A 152 -34.07 1.37 2.04
CA SER A 152 -34.51 1.27 0.65
C SER A 152 -33.46 1.92 -0.23
N VAL A 153 -33.14 1.28 -1.37
CA VAL A 153 -32.38 1.96 -2.44
C VAL A 153 -33.08 3.29 -2.74
N SER A 154 -32.29 4.36 -2.75
CA SER A 154 -32.82 5.72 -2.94
C SER A 154 -33.52 5.83 -4.29
N THR A 155 -34.85 5.93 -4.26
CA THR A 155 -35.71 5.99 -5.46
C THR A 155 -35.81 7.39 -6.06
N TYR A 156 -35.36 8.44 -5.35
CA TYR A 156 -35.39 9.81 -5.87
C TYR A 156 -34.28 10.09 -6.90
N ILE A 157 -33.22 9.27 -6.94
CA ILE A 157 -32.17 9.36 -7.97
C ILE A 157 -32.27 8.13 -8.87
N PRO A 158 -32.79 8.26 -10.10
CA PRO A 158 -33.05 7.12 -10.99
C PRO A 158 -31.79 6.30 -11.34
N GLN A 159 -30.59 6.89 -11.25
CA GLN A 159 -29.32 6.17 -11.41
C GLN A 159 -28.99 5.24 -10.22
N LEU A 160 -29.48 5.55 -9.01
CA LEU A 160 -29.28 4.70 -7.81
C LEU A 160 -30.29 3.55 -7.78
N THR A 161 -31.51 3.74 -8.29
CA THR A 161 -32.54 2.69 -8.39
C THR A 161 -32.10 1.48 -9.23
N ARG A 162 -31.09 1.65 -10.11
CA ARG A 162 -30.54 0.58 -10.96
C ARG A 162 -29.42 -0.23 -10.32
N GLN A 163 -28.96 0.15 -9.12
CA GLN A 163 -27.89 -0.56 -8.42
C GLN A 163 -28.43 -1.85 -7.80
N ASP A 164 -27.64 -2.92 -7.90
CA ASP A 164 -27.96 -4.19 -7.27
C ASP A 164 -27.84 -4.05 -5.74
N PRO A 165 -28.92 -4.30 -4.97
CA PRO A 165 -28.91 -4.16 -3.51
C PRO A 165 -27.97 -5.15 -2.82
N ASN A 166 -27.55 -6.21 -3.51
CA ASN A 166 -26.63 -7.22 -2.99
C ASN A 166 -25.15 -6.80 -3.09
N LEU A 167 -24.84 -5.64 -3.68
CA LEU A 167 -23.45 -5.21 -3.79
C LEU A 167 -22.90 -4.81 -2.42
N TRP A 168 -21.89 -5.54 -1.97
CA TRP A 168 -21.20 -5.29 -0.71
C TRP A 168 -19.70 -5.29 -0.93
N GLY A 169 -19.08 -4.13 -0.77
CA GLY A 169 -17.67 -3.93 -1.03
C GLY A 169 -17.00 -3.13 0.07
N LEU A 170 -15.79 -3.54 0.45
CA LEU A 170 -14.93 -2.82 1.39
C LEU A 170 -13.55 -2.65 0.76
N SER A 171 -12.97 -1.46 0.85
CA SER A 171 -11.59 -1.23 0.46
C SER A 171 -10.89 -0.34 1.47
N ILE A 172 -9.70 -0.77 1.91
CA ILE A 172 -8.86 -0.05 2.86
C ILE A 172 -7.56 0.35 2.16
N CYS A 173 -7.13 1.58 2.39
CA CYS A 173 -5.83 2.10 1.98
C CYS A 173 -5.23 2.89 3.15
N THR A 174 -4.09 2.45 3.65
CA THR A 174 -3.37 3.18 4.72
C THR A 174 -2.57 4.34 4.14
N ILE A 175 -2.09 5.23 5.02
CA ILE A 175 -1.21 6.35 4.66
C ILE A 175 0.11 5.88 4.02
N ASP A 176 0.60 4.69 4.40
CA ASP A 176 1.81 4.11 3.82
C ASP A 176 1.55 3.35 2.51
N GLY A 177 0.29 3.31 2.04
CA GLY A 177 -0.11 2.66 0.80
C GLY A 177 -0.40 1.15 0.93
N GLN A 178 -0.56 0.63 2.15
CA GLN A 178 -0.99 -0.75 2.36
C GLN A 178 -2.47 -0.88 1.98
N ARG A 179 -2.83 -1.91 1.20
CA ARG A 179 -4.15 -2.00 0.56
C ARG A 179 -4.75 -3.39 0.58
N VAL A 180 -5.99 -3.49 1.06
CA VAL A 180 -6.83 -4.70 1.01
C VAL A 180 -8.23 -4.32 0.56
N SER A 181 -8.88 -5.23 -0.15
CA SER A 181 -10.26 -5.03 -0.63
C SER A 181 -11.03 -6.35 -0.54
N PHE A 182 -12.31 -6.29 -0.18
CA PHE A 182 -13.22 -7.42 -0.01
C PHE A 182 -14.53 -7.15 -0.77
N GLY A 183 -15.19 -8.22 -1.21
CA GLY A 183 -16.46 -8.16 -1.94
C GLY A 183 -16.40 -7.39 -3.27
N ASP A 184 -17.47 -6.66 -3.59
CA ASP A 184 -17.70 -5.98 -4.87
C ASP A 184 -16.99 -4.62 -4.99
N TYR A 185 -15.76 -4.52 -4.50
CA TYR A 185 -15.00 -3.26 -4.46
C TYR A 185 -14.65 -2.66 -5.85
N LYS A 186 -14.83 -3.42 -6.94
CA LYS A 186 -14.61 -2.96 -8.31
C LYS A 186 -15.89 -2.46 -8.98
N SER A 187 -17.04 -2.64 -8.35
CA SER A 187 -18.31 -2.17 -8.88
C SER A 187 -18.35 -0.65 -8.80
N ASN A 188 -18.61 -0.02 -9.94
CA ASN A 188 -18.66 1.43 -10.02
C ASN A 188 -20.00 1.92 -9.46
N PHE A 189 -19.93 2.92 -8.58
CA PHE A 189 -21.09 3.64 -8.07
C PHE A 189 -20.81 5.13 -8.01
N CYS A 190 -21.86 5.95 -7.99
CA CYS A 190 -21.71 7.40 -7.89
C CYS A 190 -21.30 7.79 -6.46
N ILE A 191 -20.31 8.67 -6.30
CA ILE A 191 -19.81 9.13 -4.99
C ILE A 191 -20.90 9.86 -4.17
N GLN A 192 -21.87 10.52 -4.83
CA GLN A 192 -22.99 11.22 -4.20
C GLN A 192 -22.54 12.22 -3.11
N SER A 193 -23.23 12.28 -1.97
CA SER A 193 -22.95 13.24 -0.90
C SER A 193 -21.56 13.09 -0.25
N VAL A 194 -20.88 11.95 -0.42
CA VAL A 194 -19.47 11.80 0.02
C VAL A 194 -18.56 12.81 -0.70
N SER A 195 -18.94 13.24 -1.92
CA SER A 195 -18.16 14.22 -2.69
C SER A 195 -18.14 15.61 -2.06
N LYS A 196 -19.08 15.93 -1.15
CA LYS A 196 -19.13 17.21 -0.43
C LYS A 196 -17.91 17.44 0.47
N VAL A 197 -17.22 16.36 0.86
CA VAL A 197 -15.96 16.44 1.63
C VAL A 197 -14.82 16.97 0.75
N THR A 198 -14.80 16.67 -0.55
CA THR A 198 -13.70 17.04 -1.45
C THR A 198 -13.52 18.56 -1.62
N PRO A 199 -14.57 19.36 -1.89
CA PRO A 199 -14.46 20.82 -1.89
C PRO A 199 -13.97 21.38 -0.56
N LEU A 200 -14.42 20.83 0.57
CA LEU A 200 -14.03 21.31 1.90
C LEU A 200 -12.53 21.09 2.16
N THR A 201 -11.99 19.94 1.75
CA THR A 201 -10.55 19.67 1.86
C THR A 201 -9.72 20.57 0.94
N ILE A 202 -10.18 20.84 -0.29
CA ILE A 202 -9.52 21.77 -1.20
C ILE A 202 -9.52 23.19 -0.62
N VAL A 203 -10.65 23.65 -0.08
CA VAL A 203 -10.77 24.97 0.56
C VAL A 203 -9.88 25.04 1.81
N ALA A 204 -9.86 24.02 2.66
CA ALA A 204 -8.97 23.97 3.83
C ALA A 204 -7.49 23.98 3.43
N ALA A 205 -7.10 23.26 2.37
CA ALA A 205 -5.75 23.30 1.82
C ALA A 205 -5.40 24.68 1.26
N PHE A 206 -6.32 25.33 0.54
CA PHE A 206 -6.15 26.70 0.04
C PHE A 206 -5.99 27.71 1.18
N VAL A 207 -6.81 27.62 2.23
CA VAL A 207 -6.73 28.50 3.41
C VAL A 207 -5.41 28.28 4.17
N SER A 208 -4.95 27.03 4.30
CA SER A 208 -3.65 26.72 4.90
C SER A 208 -2.50 27.29 4.08
N LEU A 209 -2.57 27.20 2.75
CA LEU A 209 -1.58 27.77 1.82
C LEU A 209 -1.55 29.30 1.92
N PHE A 210 -2.72 29.94 1.95
CA PHE A 210 -2.85 31.40 2.10
C PHE A 210 -2.30 31.89 3.44
N ARG A 211 -2.53 31.14 4.52
CA ARG A 211 -2.00 31.48 5.85
C ARG A 211 -0.48 31.40 5.88
N SER A 212 0.11 30.38 5.25
CA SER A 212 1.58 30.27 5.11
C SER A 212 2.18 31.44 4.33
N VAL A 213 1.53 31.88 3.24
CA VAL A 213 1.96 33.05 2.43
C VAL A 213 1.86 34.37 3.21
N ILE A 214 0.85 34.53 4.06
CA ILE A 214 0.68 35.73 4.89
C ILE A 214 1.67 35.75 6.08
N THR A 215 2.12 34.60 6.57
CA THR A 215 3.09 34.51 7.68
C THR A 215 4.55 34.62 7.25
N THR A 216 4.86 34.51 5.96
CA THR A 216 6.19 34.86 5.42
C THR A 216 6.40 36.37 5.50
N SER A 217 7.54 36.80 6.04
CA SER A 217 7.82 38.22 6.26
C SER A 217 7.82 39.01 4.94
N PRO A 218 7.44 40.30 4.94
CA PRO A 218 7.35 41.13 3.73
C PRO A 218 8.64 41.20 2.90
N LEU A 219 9.78 40.86 3.49
CA LEU A 219 11.10 40.94 2.86
C LEU A 219 11.37 39.79 1.86
N GLN A 220 10.71 38.63 1.98
CA GLN A 220 10.91 37.51 1.04
C GLN A 220 10.01 37.58 -0.22
N ILE A 221 8.92 38.36 -0.18
CA ILE A 221 8.00 38.50 -1.30
C ILE A 221 8.61 39.39 -2.40
N ILE A 222 9.42 40.39 -2.03
CA ILE A 222 10.05 41.34 -2.96
C ILE A 222 11.19 40.69 -3.78
N GLU A 223 11.86 39.65 -3.27
CA GLU A 223 12.89 38.91 -4.01
C GLU A 223 12.31 37.97 -5.09
N LEU A 224 11.07 37.50 -4.92
CA LEU A 224 10.40 36.62 -5.89
C LEU A 224 9.85 37.40 -7.09
N GLU A 225 9.34 38.62 -6.90
CA GLU A 225 8.87 39.47 -8.01
C GLU A 225 10.00 39.94 -8.94
N ASN A 226 11.23 40.10 -8.42
CA ASN A 226 12.37 40.56 -9.24
C ASN A 226 13.07 39.46 -10.05
N ASN A 227 12.79 38.18 -9.77
CA ASN A 227 13.42 37.03 -10.45
C ASN A 227 12.52 36.31 -11.45
N VAL A 228 11.24 36.68 -11.56
CA VAL A 228 10.34 36.20 -12.60
C VAL A 228 10.28 37.25 -13.71
N LYS A 229 11.26 37.22 -14.61
CA LYS A 229 11.12 37.86 -15.93
C LYS A 229 10.21 36.98 -16.78
N TRP A 230 9.07 37.55 -17.20
CA TRP A 230 8.21 37.02 -18.24
C TRP A 230 8.95 36.90 -19.57
#